data_AF-K1PR35-F1
#
_entry.id   AF-K1PR35-F1
#
_cell.length_a   1.000
_cell.length_b   1.000
_cell.length_c   1.000
_cell.angle_alpha   90.00
_cell.angle_beta   90.00
_cell.angle_gamma   90.00
#
_symmetry.space_group_name_H-M   'P 1'
#
loop_
_entity.id
_entity.type
_entity.pdbx_description
1 polymer ?
#
loop_
_entity_poly.entity_id
_entity_poly.type
_entity_poly.pdbx_seq_one_letter_code
_entity_poly.pdbx_strand_id
1 'polypeptide(L)'
;MLIALLNQPQTPEYLKCPYGKYFKDIGKPPTCNPFAQVSCPPGFFCRGGPADQPGFCCKSNNPCKLGEPYSRNGNAPHCLGKSGISCPRGYTCIGTKTSSSVCCKVCENSGHVCFKGCTYRGESYFPTATFYNTEGERCTCGEYGKVRCTKPVTCRGANGKVYKVGETFKIDCNGCSCRSDGQIICTLIACPTKCKYFGKVYTEGERFPARDGCNTCTCENNGSVSCTEIACGYGK
;
A
#
# COMPACT_ATOMS: atom_id res chain seq x y z
N MET A 1 27.46 14.27 32.84
CA MET A 1 26.67 13.04 33.10
C MET A 1 25.57 12.97 32.06
N LEU A 2 25.77 12.20 30.98
CA LEU A 2 24.68 11.84 30.07
C LEU A 2 23.97 10.61 30.66
N ILE A 3 22.69 10.75 30.98
CA ILE A 3 21.84 9.64 31.39
C ILE A 3 21.61 8.80 30.14
N ALA A 4 22.27 7.65 30.06
CA ALA A 4 21.95 6.63 29.07
C ALA A 4 20.51 6.16 29.33
N LEU A 5 19.60 6.55 28.44
CA LEU A 5 18.30 5.90 28.33
C LEU A 5 18.56 4.43 28.00
N LEU A 6 18.44 3.56 29.00
CA LEU A 6 18.52 2.12 28.83
C LEU A 6 17.41 1.70 27.85
N ASN A 7 17.79 1.47 26.59
CA ASN A 7 16.95 0.74 25.64
C ASN A 7 16.69 -0.63 26.24
N GLN A 8 15.46 -0.87 26.72
CA GLN A 8 15.06 -2.20 27.16
C GLN A 8 15.27 -3.20 26.01
N PRO A 9 15.85 -4.38 26.27
CA PRO A 9 16.09 -5.36 25.22
C PRO A 9 14.77 -5.77 24.58
N GLN A 10 14.58 -5.39 23.33
CA GLN A 10 13.41 -5.76 22.54
C GLN A 10 13.42 -7.27 22.32
N THR A 11 12.31 -7.94 22.60
CA THR A 11 12.19 -9.38 22.36
C THR A 11 12.33 -9.64 20.85
N PRO A 12 13.22 -10.55 20.41
CA PRO A 12 13.37 -10.89 19.01
C PRO A 12 12.04 -11.29 18.36
N GLU A 13 11.86 -10.94 17.09
CA GLU A 13 10.58 -11.16 16.39
C GLU A 13 10.17 -12.62 16.38
N TYR A 14 11.13 -13.55 16.29
CA TYR A 14 10.93 -15.01 16.35
C TYR A 14 10.62 -15.56 17.76
N LEU A 15 10.64 -14.71 18.80
CA LEU A 15 10.27 -15.05 20.19
C LEU A 15 8.90 -14.54 20.66
N LYS A 16 8.21 -13.79 19.79
CA LYS A 16 6.89 -13.18 20.04
C LYS A 16 5.71 -14.13 19.78
N CYS A 17 4.71 -14.10 20.66
CA CYS A 17 3.38 -14.65 20.37
C CYS A 17 2.34 -13.52 20.45
N PRO A 18 1.91 -12.93 19.31
CA PRO A 18 0.97 -11.81 19.31
C PRO A 18 -0.41 -12.20 19.86
N TYR A 19 -0.81 -13.46 19.76
CA TYR A 19 -2.13 -13.94 20.19
C TYR A 19 -2.13 -14.71 21.52
N GLY A 20 -0.98 -14.76 22.18
CA GLY A 20 -0.79 -15.40 23.48
C GLY A 20 0.06 -16.67 23.43
N LYS A 21 0.72 -16.96 24.56
CA LYS A 21 1.50 -18.18 24.81
C LYS A 21 0.64 -19.22 25.53
N TYR A 22 0.81 -20.48 25.18
CA TYR A 22 0.30 -21.58 26.00
C TYR A 22 1.15 -21.73 27.27
N PHE A 23 0.54 -22.09 28.40
CA PHE A 23 1.21 -22.41 29.66
C PHE A 23 0.73 -23.77 30.14
N LYS A 24 1.64 -24.75 30.32
CA LYS A 24 1.26 -26.08 30.80
C LYS A 24 0.91 -26.05 32.29
N ASP A 25 1.70 -25.30 33.06
CA ASP A 25 1.52 -25.02 34.49
C ASP A 25 1.54 -23.51 34.75
N ILE A 26 1.02 -23.06 35.90
CA ILE A 26 1.00 -21.62 36.27
C ILE A 26 2.43 -21.07 36.20
N GLY A 27 2.70 -20.22 35.21
CA GLY A 27 3.98 -19.52 35.05
C GLY A 27 5.10 -20.26 34.32
N LYS A 28 4.88 -21.46 33.75
CA LYS A 28 5.90 -22.16 32.96
C LYS A 28 5.43 -22.39 31.51
N PRO A 29 6.11 -21.80 30.50
CA PRO A 29 5.79 -22.08 29.10
C PRO A 29 6.13 -23.55 28.80
N PRO A 30 5.26 -24.29 28.10
CA PRO A 30 5.57 -25.61 27.60
C PRO A 30 6.63 -25.46 26.52
N THR A 31 7.62 -26.32 26.62
CA THR A 31 8.66 -26.48 25.63
C THR A 31 8.15 -27.38 24.51
N CYS A 32 8.22 -26.92 23.25
CA CYS A 32 7.90 -27.71 22.07
C CYS A 32 9.14 -27.90 21.21
N ASN A 33 9.25 -29.04 20.51
CA ASN A 33 10.34 -29.29 19.58
C ASN A 33 9.75 -29.42 18.17
N PRO A 34 10.16 -28.56 17.20
CA PRO A 34 9.72 -28.68 15.81
C PRO A 34 10.09 -30.02 15.15
N PHE A 35 11.12 -30.70 15.68
CA PHE A 35 11.71 -31.91 15.11
C PHE A 35 11.40 -33.20 15.91
N ALA A 36 10.66 -33.12 17.02
CA ALA A 36 10.23 -34.29 17.81
C ALA A 36 8.71 -34.28 18.05
N GLN A 37 8.12 -35.43 18.42
CA GLN A 37 6.67 -35.64 18.57
C GLN A 37 5.97 -34.84 19.70
N VAL A 38 6.60 -33.83 20.31
CA VAL A 38 5.96 -32.99 21.33
C VAL A 38 5.14 -31.91 20.63
N SER A 39 3.87 -32.21 20.38
CA SER A 39 2.93 -31.33 19.73
C SER A 39 2.36 -30.29 20.69
N CYS A 40 2.16 -29.07 20.17
CA CYS A 40 1.34 -28.08 20.86
C CYS A 40 -0.11 -28.57 20.92
N PRO A 41 -0.87 -28.20 21.97
CA PRO A 41 -2.28 -28.56 22.04
C PRO A 41 -3.06 -27.95 20.85
N PRO A 42 -4.24 -28.49 20.52
CA PRO A 42 -5.07 -27.97 19.44
C PRO A 42 -5.31 -26.46 19.58
N GLY A 43 -5.17 -25.73 18.47
CA GLY A 43 -5.28 -24.26 18.43
C GLY A 43 -3.98 -23.50 18.70
N PHE A 44 -2.86 -24.22 18.87
CA PHE A 44 -1.54 -23.65 19.07
C PHE A 44 -0.53 -24.26 18.10
N PHE A 45 0.46 -23.46 17.69
CA PHE A 45 1.57 -23.88 16.85
C PHE A 45 2.90 -23.74 17.60
N CYS A 46 3.85 -24.61 17.28
CA CYS A 46 5.18 -24.54 17.86
C CYS A 46 5.98 -23.43 17.18
N ARG A 47 6.49 -22.50 17.98
CA ARG A 47 7.44 -21.50 17.50
C ARG A 47 8.82 -21.85 18.02
N GLY A 48 9.75 -22.08 17.10
CA GLY A 48 11.10 -22.52 17.42
C GLY A 48 11.81 -21.55 18.37
N GLY A 49 12.57 -22.09 19.31
CA GLY A 49 13.56 -21.33 20.07
C GLY A 49 14.78 -21.00 19.20
N PRO A 50 15.78 -20.29 19.74
CA PRO A 50 17.11 -20.26 19.15
C PRO A 50 17.62 -21.69 18.88
N ALA A 51 18.56 -21.84 17.93
CA ALA A 51 19.17 -23.14 17.65
C ALA A 51 19.57 -23.83 18.97
N ASP A 52 19.12 -25.07 19.14
CA ASP A 52 19.33 -25.93 20.32
C ASP A 52 18.46 -25.67 21.56
N GLN A 53 17.50 -24.74 21.51
CA GLN A 53 16.56 -24.50 22.61
C GLN A 53 15.13 -24.94 22.27
N PRO A 54 14.40 -25.54 23.22
CA PRO A 54 13.00 -25.84 23.02
C PRO A 54 12.18 -24.56 22.76
N GLY A 55 11.27 -24.64 21.79
CA GLY A 55 10.33 -23.58 21.43
C GLY A 55 9.19 -23.43 22.42
N PHE A 56 8.25 -22.54 22.12
CA PHE A 56 7.01 -22.35 22.90
C PHE A 56 5.80 -22.42 21.97
N CYS A 57 4.66 -22.80 22.55
CA CYS A 57 3.41 -22.89 21.82
C CYS A 57 2.71 -21.52 21.76
N CYS A 58 2.58 -20.96 20.57
CA CYS A 58 1.83 -19.73 20.31
C CYS A 58 0.41 -20.06 19.86
N LYS A 59 -0.57 -19.24 20.26
CA LYS A 59 -1.95 -19.36 19.77
C LYS A 59 -2.01 -19.00 18.28
N SER A 60 -2.64 -19.85 17.47
CA SER A 60 -2.69 -19.66 16.01
C SER A 60 -3.69 -18.58 15.58
N ASN A 61 -4.79 -18.45 16.34
CA ASN A 61 -5.90 -17.56 15.99
C ASN A 61 -6.03 -16.44 17.02
N ASN A 62 -6.27 -15.22 16.53
CA ASN A 62 -6.56 -14.07 17.37
C ASN A 62 -7.89 -14.32 18.13
N PRO A 63 -7.86 -14.38 19.48
CA PRO A 63 -9.08 -14.62 20.27
C PRO A 63 -9.94 -13.37 20.49
N CYS A 64 -9.43 -12.19 20.11
CA CYS A 64 -10.14 -10.94 20.28
C CYS A 64 -11.03 -10.67 19.08
N LYS A 65 -12.27 -10.25 19.35
CA LYS A 65 -13.21 -9.81 18.30
C LYS A 65 -12.85 -8.42 17.75
N LEU A 66 -12.10 -7.63 18.53
CA LEU A 66 -11.73 -6.25 18.23
C LEU A 66 -10.21 -6.10 18.29
N GLY A 67 -9.59 -5.97 17.13
CA GLY A 67 -8.15 -5.76 16.99
C GLY A 67 -7.31 -6.89 17.60
N GLU A 68 -6.03 -6.62 17.78
CA GLU A 68 -5.10 -7.55 18.42
C GLU A 68 -5.17 -7.48 19.95
N PRO A 69 -4.82 -8.57 20.66
CA PRO A 69 -4.72 -8.53 22.11
C PRO A 69 -3.72 -7.47 22.57
N TYR A 70 -3.90 -7.00 23.80
CA TYR A 70 -2.91 -6.13 24.43
C TYR A 70 -1.54 -6.81 24.40
N SER A 71 -0.55 -6.06 23.91
CA SER A 71 0.80 -6.56 23.67
C SER A 71 1.80 -5.80 24.53
N ARG A 72 2.69 -6.53 25.20
CA ARG A 72 3.85 -6.00 25.91
C ARG A 72 5.10 -6.53 25.21
N ASN A 73 5.87 -5.64 24.59
CA ASN A 73 7.06 -6.00 23.81
C ASN A 73 6.78 -7.05 22.71
N GLY A 74 5.61 -6.97 22.07
CA GLY A 74 5.20 -7.89 21.00
C GLY A 74 4.62 -9.23 21.48
N ASN A 75 4.51 -9.44 22.79
CA ASN A 75 3.87 -10.64 23.37
C ASN A 75 2.55 -10.28 24.03
N ALA A 76 1.50 -11.05 23.75
CA ALA A 76 0.26 -10.98 24.52
C ALA A 76 0.40 -11.79 25.82
N PRO A 77 0.42 -11.14 27.00
CA PRO A 77 0.47 -11.84 28.28
C PRO A 77 -0.88 -12.44 28.64
N HIS A 78 -0.87 -13.46 29.49
CA HIS A 78 -2.09 -14.04 30.05
C HIS A 78 -2.65 -13.18 31.19
N CYS A 79 -3.97 -13.24 31.40
CA CYS A 79 -4.69 -12.35 32.31
C CYS A 79 -5.47 -13.07 33.41
N LEU A 80 -5.43 -14.40 33.46
CA LEU A 80 -6.00 -15.22 34.53
C LEU A 80 -4.92 -15.83 35.43
N GLY A 81 -5.29 -16.12 36.68
CA GLY A 81 -4.46 -16.84 37.64
C GLY A 81 -3.46 -15.94 38.37
N LYS A 82 -2.71 -16.53 39.32
CA LYS A 82 -1.83 -15.80 40.26
C LYS A 82 -0.72 -14.97 39.58
N SER A 83 -0.28 -15.39 38.39
CA SER A 83 0.77 -14.71 37.61
C SER A 83 0.23 -13.97 36.38
N GLY A 84 -1.10 -13.92 36.21
CA GLY A 84 -1.73 -13.19 35.12
C GLY A 84 -1.64 -11.68 35.35
N ILE A 85 -1.54 -10.90 34.28
CA ILE A 85 -1.63 -9.45 34.39
C ILE A 85 -3.08 -9.02 34.59
N SER A 86 -3.31 -7.94 35.33
CA SER A 86 -4.58 -7.21 35.23
C SER A 86 -4.63 -6.53 33.87
N CYS A 87 -5.75 -6.68 33.16
CA CYS A 87 -5.91 -6.02 31.87
C CYS A 87 -5.91 -4.49 32.05
N PRO A 88 -5.21 -3.75 31.17
CA PRO A 88 -5.23 -2.29 31.22
C PRO A 88 -6.63 -1.75 30.92
N ARG A 89 -6.88 -0.48 31.26
CA ARG A 89 -8.16 0.20 30.97
C ARG A 89 -8.56 0.04 29.51
N GLY A 90 -9.84 -0.24 29.26
CA GLY A 90 -10.36 -0.53 27.92
C GLY A 90 -10.03 -1.94 27.40
N TYR A 91 -9.50 -2.82 28.23
CA TYR A 91 -9.31 -4.23 27.91
C TYR A 91 -9.98 -5.11 28.97
N THR A 92 -10.60 -6.20 28.52
CA THR A 92 -11.10 -7.27 29.39
C THR A 92 -10.31 -8.54 29.17
N CYS A 93 -10.28 -9.37 30.19
CA CYS A 93 -9.69 -10.68 30.09
C CYS A 93 -10.63 -11.63 29.35
N ILE A 94 -10.16 -12.19 28.22
CA ILE A 94 -10.90 -13.18 27.43
C ILE A 94 -10.17 -14.52 27.51
N GLY A 95 -10.92 -15.57 27.86
CA GLY A 95 -10.45 -16.94 28.00
C GLY A 95 -10.91 -17.55 29.31
N THR A 96 -10.93 -18.89 29.38
CA THR A 96 -11.38 -19.64 30.58
C THR A 96 -10.24 -20.35 31.31
N LYS A 97 -9.04 -20.36 30.71
CA LYS A 97 -7.85 -21.02 31.26
C LYS A 97 -6.70 -20.02 31.31
N THR A 98 -5.89 -20.11 32.36
CA THR A 98 -4.62 -19.36 32.49
C THR A 98 -3.72 -19.56 31.27
N SER A 99 -3.75 -20.77 30.70
CA SER A 99 -2.96 -21.18 29.55
C SER A 99 -3.38 -20.58 28.20
N SER A 100 -4.50 -19.86 28.11
CA SER A 100 -4.99 -19.33 26.83
C SER A 100 -5.70 -18.00 26.91
N SER A 101 -5.80 -17.43 28.12
CA SER A 101 -6.39 -16.13 28.36
C SER A 101 -5.50 -15.00 27.83
N VAL A 102 -6.11 -13.94 27.30
CA VAL A 102 -5.42 -12.70 26.91
C VAL A 102 -6.32 -11.49 27.18
N CYS A 103 -5.71 -10.32 27.31
CA CYS A 103 -6.45 -9.07 27.40
C CYS A 103 -6.90 -8.62 26.01
N CYS A 104 -8.20 -8.69 25.74
CA CYS A 104 -8.81 -8.18 24.53
C CYS A 104 -9.43 -6.82 24.76
N LYS A 105 -9.34 -5.96 23.76
CA LYS A 105 -9.96 -4.64 23.85
C LYS A 105 -11.46 -4.80 24.03
N VAL A 106 -12.02 -4.10 25.01
CA VAL A 106 -13.46 -3.99 25.22
C VAL A 106 -13.93 -2.59 24.96
N CYS A 107 -15.18 -2.51 24.52
CA CYS A 107 -15.91 -1.26 24.56
C CYS A 107 -16.41 -1.06 25.99
N GLU A 108 -15.87 -0.09 26.72
CA GLU A 108 -16.48 0.36 27.97
C GLU A 108 -17.68 1.29 27.68
N ASN A 109 -18.86 0.84 28.12
CA ASN A 109 -20.00 1.53 28.75
C ASN A 109 -20.59 2.86 28.20
N SER A 110 -21.93 2.96 28.30
CA SER A 110 -22.72 4.21 28.49
C SER A 110 -22.05 5.54 28.09
N GLY A 111 -21.92 5.77 26.78
CA GLY A 111 -21.63 7.10 26.23
C GLY A 111 -20.15 7.41 25.97
N HIS A 112 -19.65 6.86 24.85
CA HIS A 112 -18.42 7.25 24.12
C HIS A 112 -17.12 6.78 24.80
N VAL A 113 -16.35 5.77 24.36
CA VAL A 113 -15.85 5.41 23.02
C VAL A 113 -15.22 4.00 23.04
N CYS A 114 -15.56 3.15 22.06
CA CYS A 114 -14.57 2.38 21.29
C CYS A 114 -15.19 1.93 19.96
N PHE A 115 -14.66 2.51 18.88
CA PHE A 115 -14.83 2.13 17.48
C PHE A 115 -16.24 1.70 17.02
N LYS A 116 -17.11 2.70 16.82
CA LYS A 116 -18.27 2.49 15.94
C LYS A 116 -17.71 2.07 14.58
N GLY A 117 -18.04 0.87 14.10
CA GLY A 117 -17.83 0.52 12.70
C GLY A 117 -18.48 1.58 11.83
N CYS A 118 -17.98 1.79 10.62
CA CYS A 118 -18.58 2.79 9.74
C CYS A 118 -19.74 2.16 8.99
N THR A 119 -20.85 2.88 8.87
CA THR A 119 -21.85 2.57 7.85
C THR A 119 -21.61 3.51 6.68
N TYR A 120 -21.38 2.98 5.48
CA TYR A 120 -21.19 3.75 4.26
C TYR A 120 -22.09 3.20 3.18
N ARG A 121 -23.07 4.01 2.74
CA ARG A 121 -24.09 3.63 1.75
C ARG A 121 -24.81 2.30 2.08
N GLY A 122 -25.09 2.08 3.37
CA GLY A 122 -25.79 0.87 3.85
C GLY A 122 -24.86 -0.30 4.18
N GLU A 123 -23.61 -0.28 3.71
CA GLU A 123 -22.62 -1.31 4.02
C GLU A 123 -21.90 -1.01 5.34
N SER A 124 -21.59 -2.08 6.10
CA SER A 124 -20.92 -1.97 7.39
C SER A 124 -19.45 -2.33 7.28
N TYR A 125 -18.59 -1.46 7.81
CA TYR A 125 -17.14 -1.58 7.76
C TYR A 125 -16.55 -1.63 9.16
N PHE A 126 -15.61 -2.56 9.37
CA PHE A 126 -14.86 -2.59 10.61
C PHE A 126 -13.93 -1.34 10.70
N PRO A 127 -13.57 -0.92 11.92
CA PRO A 127 -12.66 0.21 12.13
C PRO A 127 -11.32 -0.04 11.44
N THR A 128 -10.74 1.00 10.83
CA THR A 128 -9.53 0.96 9.97
C THR A 128 -9.69 0.27 8.61
N ALA A 129 -10.86 -0.30 8.31
CA ALA A 129 -11.12 -0.87 6.99
C ALA A 129 -10.85 0.16 5.89
N THR A 130 -10.14 -0.27 4.85
CA THR A 130 -9.93 0.51 3.63
C THR A 130 -10.73 -0.13 2.49
N PHE A 131 -11.47 0.69 1.76
CA PHE A 131 -12.31 0.26 0.64
C PHE A 131 -12.34 1.36 -0.44
N TYR A 132 -12.90 1.05 -1.61
CA TYR A 132 -13.09 2.02 -2.69
C TYR A 132 -14.58 2.29 -2.89
N ASN A 133 -14.95 3.55 -3.11
CA ASN A 133 -16.33 3.89 -3.49
C ASN A 133 -16.53 3.75 -5.02
N THR A 134 -17.76 4.01 -5.48
CA THR A 134 -18.13 3.94 -6.90
C THR A 134 -17.39 4.96 -7.77
N GLU A 135 -16.85 6.02 -7.18
CA GLU A 135 -16.07 7.06 -7.86
C GLU A 135 -14.56 6.73 -7.89
N GLY A 136 -14.17 5.57 -7.33
CA GLY A 136 -12.78 5.12 -7.25
C GLY A 136 -11.95 5.81 -6.17
N GLU A 137 -12.57 6.56 -5.26
CA GLU A 137 -11.89 7.16 -4.12
C GLU A 137 -11.51 6.10 -3.10
N ARG A 138 -10.31 6.21 -2.54
CA ARG A 138 -9.87 5.36 -1.44
C ARG A 138 -10.47 5.88 -0.14
N CYS A 139 -11.32 5.08 0.49
CA CYS A 139 -12.00 5.40 1.73
C CYS A 139 -11.43 4.59 2.90
N THR A 140 -11.32 5.21 4.07
CA THR A 140 -10.92 4.55 5.31
C THR A 140 -11.95 4.80 6.40
N CYS A 141 -12.38 3.73 7.07
CA CYS A 141 -13.19 3.84 8.28
C CYS A 141 -12.30 4.26 9.45
N GLY A 142 -12.47 5.49 9.94
CA GLY A 142 -11.69 6.01 11.07
C GLY A 142 -12.13 5.44 12.42
N GLU A 143 -11.35 5.71 13.46
CA GLU A 143 -11.53 5.14 14.80
C GLU A 143 -12.84 5.54 15.51
N TYR A 144 -13.59 6.47 14.93
CA TYR A 144 -14.84 7.04 15.48
C TYR A 144 -16.07 6.81 14.59
N GLY A 145 -16.03 5.82 13.68
CA GLY A 145 -17.15 5.52 12.77
C GLY A 145 -17.35 6.54 11.65
N LYS A 146 -16.34 7.39 11.41
CA LYS A 146 -16.33 8.35 10.31
C LYS A 146 -15.54 7.80 9.14
N VAL A 147 -16.17 7.72 7.99
CA VAL A 147 -15.47 7.42 6.73
C VAL A 147 -14.77 8.68 6.23
N ARG A 148 -13.51 8.55 5.85
CA ARG A 148 -12.76 9.58 5.13
C ARG A 148 -12.35 9.00 3.78
N CYS A 149 -12.75 9.65 2.69
CA CYS A 149 -12.36 9.28 1.34
C CYS A 149 -11.37 10.28 0.78
N THR A 150 -10.39 9.79 0.04
CA THR A 150 -9.41 10.58 -0.70
C THR A 150 -9.56 10.29 -2.18
N LYS A 151 -9.72 11.34 -2.97
CA LYS A 151 -9.77 11.25 -4.44
C LYS A 151 -8.52 10.54 -4.96
N PRO A 152 -8.66 9.73 -6.03
CA PRO A 152 -7.50 9.16 -6.68
C PRO A 152 -6.62 10.30 -7.18
N VAL A 153 -5.31 10.17 -6.96
CA VAL A 153 -4.34 11.08 -7.58
C VAL A 153 -4.40 10.85 -9.09
N THR A 154 -4.47 11.94 -9.84
CA THR A 154 -4.47 11.92 -11.30
C THR A 154 -3.58 13.03 -11.82
N CYS A 155 -2.95 12.82 -12.97
CA CYS A 155 -2.18 13.85 -13.65
C CYS A 155 -3.04 14.51 -14.73
N ARG A 156 -2.92 15.83 -14.90
CA ARG A 156 -3.62 16.57 -15.94
C ARG A 156 -2.64 17.08 -16.99
N GLY A 157 -2.78 16.61 -18.22
CA GLY A 157 -2.01 17.11 -19.36
C GLY A 157 -2.42 18.53 -19.76
N ALA A 158 -1.57 19.21 -20.53
CA ALA A 158 -1.83 20.57 -21.01
C ALA A 158 -3.10 20.67 -21.88
N ASN A 159 -3.49 19.58 -22.56
CA ASN A 159 -4.73 19.45 -23.32
C ASN A 159 -5.98 19.15 -22.46
N GLY A 160 -5.85 19.17 -21.13
CA GLY A 160 -6.92 18.85 -20.19
C GLY A 160 -7.19 17.36 -19.99
N LYS A 161 -6.49 16.46 -20.72
CA LYS A 161 -6.62 15.00 -20.57
C LYS A 161 -6.12 14.57 -19.19
N VAL A 162 -6.85 13.64 -18.58
CA VAL A 162 -6.56 13.10 -17.24
C VAL A 162 -5.96 11.70 -17.37
N TYR A 163 -4.87 11.46 -16.64
CA TYR A 163 -4.12 10.21 -16.64
C TYR A 163 -4.07 9.62 -15.23
N LYS A 164 -4.20 8.29 -15.13
CA LYS A 164 -4.08 7.58 -13.85
C LYS A 164 -2.60 7.45 -13.45
N VAL A 165 -2.32 7.39 -12.14
CA VAL A 165 -0.96 7.09 -11.65
C VAL A 165 -0.44 5.79 -12.28
N GLY A 166 0.79 5.82 -12.78
CA GLY A 166 1.43 4.71 -13.47
C GLY A 166 1.10 4.62 -14.97
N GLU A 167 0.11 5.37 -15.46
CA GLU A 167 -0.19 5.43 -16.89
C GLU A 167 0.95 6.09 -17.66
N THR A 168 1.31 5.50 -18.79
CA THR A 168 2.31 6.01 -19.72
C THR A 168 1.67 6.48 -21.02
N PHE A 169 2.17 7.56 -21.58
CA PHE A 169 1.64 8.18 -22.80
C PHE A 169 2.73 8.95 -23.52
N LYS A 170 2.46 9.44 -24.73
CA LYS A 170 3.38 10.30 -25.48
C LYS A 170 2.89 11.74 -25.53
N ILE A 171 3.82 12.68 -25.35
CA ILE A 171 3.68 14.06 -25.78
C ILE A 171 4.72 14.26 -26.88
N ASP A 172 4.25 14.42 -28.12
CA ASP A 172 5.08 14.37 -29.32
C ASP A 172 5.92 13.08 -29.39
N CYS A 173 7.25 13.21 -29.48
CA CYS A 173 8.16 12.07 -29.48
C CYS A 173 8.50 11.57 -28.06
N ASN A 174 8.23 12.37 -27.03
CA ASN A 174 8.67 12.10 -25.67
C ASN A 174 7.71 11.14 -24.97
N GLY A 175 8.29 10.15 -24.28
CA GLY A 175 7.55 9.23 -23.42
C GLY A 175 7.32 9.87 -22.06
N CYS A 176 6.08 9.88 -21.61
CA CYS A 176 5.63 10.48 -20.36
C CYS A 176 4.98 9.46 -19.44
N SER A 177 5.02 9.72 -18.14
CA SER A 177 4.35 8.93 -17.11
C SER A 177 3.70 9.81 -16.06
N CYS A 178 2.56 9.37 -15.53
CA CYS A 178 1.88 10.00 -14.40
C CYS A 178 2.40 9.43 -13.07
N ARG A 179 2.96 10.27 -12.21
CA ARG A 179 3.51 9.88 -10.90
C ARG A 179 2.48 9.97 -9.79
N SER A 180 2.79 9.29 -8.68
CA SER A 180 1.93 9.21 -7.49
C SER A 180 1.74 10.54 -6.75
N ASP A 181 2.56 11.55 -7.05
CA ASP A 181 2.44 12.93 -6.56
C ASP A 181 1.60 13.83 -7.48
N GLY A 182 1.05 13.27 -8.57
CA GLY A 182 0.23 14.00 -9.55
C GLY A 182 1.05 14.72 -10.64
N GLN A 183 2.36 14.54 -10.68
CA GLN A 183 3.21 15.13 -11.71
C GLN A 183 3.33 14.25 -12.95
N ILE A 184 3.38 14.90 -14.12
CA ILE A 184 3.76 14.27 -15.38
C ILE A 184 5.27 14.43 -15.54
N ILE A 185 5.99 13.32 -15.70
CA ILE A 185 7.41 13.34 -16.07
C ILE A 185 7.55 12.75 -17.46
N CYS A 186 8.25 13.47 -18.32
CA CYS A 186 8.54 13.07 -19.69
C CYS A 186 10.05 12.90 -19.90
N THR A 187 10.43 12.11 -20.91
CA THR A 187 11.76 12.19 -21.49
C THR A 187 12.00 13.58 -22.09
N LEU A 188 13.26 13.97 -22.23
CA LEU A 188 13.69 15.24 -22.84
C LEU A 188 14.50 14.99 -24.11
N ILE A 189 13.96 14.13 -24.99
CA ILE A 189 14.55 13.88 -26.30
C ILE A 189 14.15 15.03 -27.22
N ALA A 190 15.12 15.56 -27.96
CA ALA A 190 14.86 16.51 -29.03
C ALA A 190 14.01 15.83 -30.10
N CYS A 191 12.77 16.29 -30.26
CA CYS A 191 11.88 15.71 -31.25
C CYS A 191 12.33 16.12 -32.66
N PRO A 192 12.32 15.18 -33.63
CA PRO A 192 12.65 15.51 -35.01
C PRO A 192 11.75 16.61 -35.55
N THR A 193 12.33 17.58 -36.24
CA THR A 193 11.57 18.62 -36.95
C THR A 193 10.71 17.98 -38.03
N LYS A 194 9.47 18.47 -38.15
CA LYS A 194 8.50 18.03 -39.15
C LYS A 194 7.90 19.21 -39.87
N CYS A 195 7.78 19.11 -41.19
CA CYS A 195 7.11 20.08 -42.03
C CYS A 195 5.74 19.57 -42.45
N LYS A 196 4.75 20.47 -42.55
CA LYS A 196 3.43 20.15 -43.10
C LYS A 196 3.30 20.82 -44.47
N TYR A 197 3.08 20.02 -45.51
CA TYR A 197 2.84 20.51 -46.87
C TYR A 197 1.66 19.77 -47.48
N PHE A 198 0.61 20.51 -47.85
CA PHE A 198 -0.65 19.98 -48.40
C PHE A 198 -1.21 18.74 -47.67
N GLY A 199 -1.25 18.82 -46.33
CA GLY A 199 -1.80 17.74 -45.49
C GLY A 199 -0.90 16.53 -45.30
N LYS A 200 0.26 16.48 -45.97
CA LYS A 200 1.31 15.49 -45.74
C LYS A 200 2.34 16.03 -44.76
N VAL A 201 2.98 15.12 -44.03
CA VAL A 201 4.01 15.43 -43.04
C VAL A 201 5.34 14.87 -43.53
N TYR A 202 6.35 15.72 -43.56
CA TYR A 202 7.69 15.42 -44.03
C TYR A 202 8.70 15.61 -42.89
N THR A 203 9.74 14.80 -42.87
CA THR A 203 10.84 14.87 -41.89
C THR A 203 11.92 15.84 -42.35
N GLU A 204 12.70 16.40 -41.42
CA GLU A 204 13.82 17.28 -41.73
C GLU A 204 14.76 16.67 -42.81
N GLY A 205 15.08 17.47 -43.83
CA GLY A 205 15.91 17.07 -44.97
C GLY A 205 15.17 16.26 -46.05
N GLU A 206 13.93 15.85 -45.80
CA GLU A 206 13.14 15.10 -46.78
C GLU A 206 12.80 15.97 -48.00
N ARG A 207 13.07 15.42 -49.19
CA ARG A 207 12.76 16.04 -50.49
C ARG A 207 11.53 15.39 -51.10
N PHE A 208 10.59 16.19 -51.60
CA PHE A 208 9.32 15.72 -52.13
C PHE A 208 8.81 16.61 -53.28
N PRO A 209 7.99 16.08 -54.20
CA PRO A 209 7.39 16.88 -55.27
C PRO A 209 6.47 17.97 -54.71
N ALA A 210 6.57 19.18 -55.29
CA ALA A 210 5.64 20.26 -55.06
C ALA A 210 4.26 19.93 -55.64
N ARG A 211 3.24 20.70 -55.24
CA ARG A 211 1.86 20.48 -55.70
C ARG A 211 1.68 20.66 -57.21
N ASP A 212 2.49 21.50 -57.83
CA ASP A 212 2.50 21.70 -59.29
C ASP A 212 3.07 20.49 -60.05
N GLY A 213 3.63 19.48 -59.35
CA GLY A 213 4.21 18.27 -59.95
C GLY A 213 5.54 18.50 -60.68
N CYS A 214 6.08 19.71 -60.63
CA CYS A 214 7.23 20.16 -61.41
C CYS A 214 8.36 20.64 -60.50
N ASN A 215 8.04 21.39 -59.45
CA ASN A 215 9.00 21.82 -58.47
C ASN A 215 9.30 20.73 -57.43
N THR A 216 10.46 20.81 -56.79
CA THR A 216 10.83 19.93 -55.67
C THR A 216 10.94 20.77 -54.41
N CYS A 217 10.33 20.30 -53.33
CA CYS A 217 10.37 20.91 -52.02
C CYS A 217 11.25 20.13 -51.06
N THR A 218 11.85 20.82 -50.09
CA THR A 218 12.64 20.27 -48.99
C THR A 218 12.04 20.72 -47.66
N CYS A 219 11.96 19.81 -46.70
CA CYS A 219 11.61 20.15 -45.32
C CYS A 219 12.86 20.67 -44.59
N GLU A 220 12.82 21.94 -44.20
CA GLU A 220 13.94 22.61 -43.53
C GLU A 220 13.96 22.32 -42.02
N ASN A 221 15.11 22.52 -41.39
CA ASN A 221 15.34 22.27 -39.97
C ASN A 221 14.51 23.13 -39.01
N ASN A 222 13.95 24.24 -39.51
CA ASN A 222 13.06 25.14 -38.79
C ASN A 222 11.57 24.79 -38.99
N GLY A 223 11.26 23.69 -39.70
CA GLY A 223 9.89 23.23 -39.97
C GLY A 223 9.22 23.92 -41.18
N SER A 224 9.94 24.81 -41.87
CA SER A 224 9.47 25.44 -43.10
C SER A 224 9.71 24.55 -44.32
N VAL A 225 8.98 24.84 -45.39
CA VAL A 225 9.12 24.13 -46.67
C VAL A 225 9.69 25.10 -47.67
N SER A 226 10.83 24.75 -48.25
CA SER A 226 11.46 25.49 -49.34
C SER A 226 11.30 24.71 -50.63
N CYS A 227 10.80 25.34 -51.69
CA CYS A 227 10.62 24.70 -52.99
C CYS A 227 11.47 25.38 -54.05
N THR A 228 11.90 24.62 -55.06
CA THR A 228 12.48 25.21 -56.27
C THR A 228 11.43 26.11 -56.96
N GLU A 229 11.89 27.11 -57.70
CA GLU A 229 11.03 28.02 -58.48
C GLU A 229 11.38 27.90 -59.97
N ILE A 230 11.24 26.69 -60.51
CA ILE A 230 11.46 26.44 -61.93
C ILE A 230 10.16 26.76 -62.67
N ALA A 231 10.29 27.41 -63.83
CA ALA A 231 9.16 27.67 -64.71
C ALA A 231 8.61 26.34 -65.25
N CYS A 232 7.43 25.95 -64.75
CA CYS A 232 6.75 24.75 -65.19
C CYS A 232 6.11 25.00 -66.55
N GLY A 233 6.57 24.27 -67.57
CA GLY A 233 5.94 24.29 -68.89
C GLY A 233 4.47 23.87 -68.78
N TYR A 234 3.59 24.53 -69.53
CA TYR A 234 2.17 24.19 -69.58
C TYR A 234 1.98 22.70 -69.99
N GLY A 235 1.50 21.88 -69.05
CA GLY A 235 0.80 20.63 -69.35
C GLY A 235 1.43 19.34 -68.84
N LYS A 236 0.74 18.67 -67.90
CA LYS A 236 -0.01 17.43 -68.17
C LYS A 236 -1.30 17.43 -67.38
#